data_AF-A0AA88IC84-F1
#
_entry.id   AF-A0AA88IC84-F1
#
_cell.length_a   1.000
_cell.length_b   1.000
_cell.length_c   1.000
_cell.angle_alpha   90.00
_cell.angle_beta   90.00
_cell.angle_gamma   90.00
#
_symmetry.space_group_name_H-M   'P 1'
#
loop_
_entity.id
_entity.type
_entity.pdbx_description
1 polymer ?
#
loop_
_entity_poly.entity_id
_entity_poly.type
_entity_poly.pdbx_seq_one_letter_code
_entity_poly.pdbx_strand_id
1 'polypeptide(L)'
;VFDARYVGTAQGMFEAICNHIRYSTNKGNLRSAITVFQPRMEGRGDFRIWNSQLIGYAGYRQPDGSIVGDPLNAEFTEVCQKLGWSGQGTRFDILPLVLQGSDGEPKLFNIPSELVLEVPIVHPEFDWFLDLGLKWYALPAVTSMKFDCGGLEYTAVPFSGWYMVTEIGSRDLGDPHRYNQLEVIATRMGLDTCTNISLWKDKASVELNLAVLHSYQRCGVTIVDHHTATESFMKHHENETRIRGGCPGDWVWLIPPTSGSLCPVFHQEFLNYTLKPMYDYQEPAWKTYDWKKRSLHHNGVSRKFHFKEIA
;
A
#
# COMPACT_ATOMS: atom_id res chain seq x y z
N VAL A 1 2.96 -12.89 13.86
CA VAL A 1 3.98 -13.31 12.87
C VAL A 1 3.54 -14.63 12.28
N PHE A 2 3.51 -14.76 10.96
CA PHE A 2 3.27 -16.01 10.25
C PHE A 2 4.60 -16.51 9.68
N ASP A 3 5.02 -17.70 10.11
CA ASP A 3 6.18 -18.36 9.54
C ASP A 3 5.77 -19.07 8.25
N ALA A 4 6.24 -18.58 7.10
CA ALA A 4 6.04 -19.18 5.79
C ALA A 4 7.38 -19.61 5.17
N ARG A 5 8.43 -19.80 5.97
CA ARG A 5 9.75 -20.24 5.50
C ARG A 5 9.75 -21.66 4.93
N TYR A 6 8.70 -22.44 5.19
CA TYR A 6 8.49 -23.75 4.59
C TYR A 6 7.92 -23.69 3.16
N VAL A 7 7.40 -22.53 2.72
CA VAL A 7 6.73 -22.39 1.42
C VAL A 7 7.75 -22.43 0.28
N GLY A 8 7.59 -23.36 -0.65
CA GLY A 8 8.51 -23.57 -1.79
C GLY A 8 8.06 -23.00 -3.14
N THR A 9 6.80 -22.58 -3.28
CA THR A 9 6.18 -22.26 -4.57
C THR A 9 5.41 -20.94 -4.52
N ALA A 10 5.24 -20.28 -5.68
CA ALA A 10 4.42 -19.07 -5.78
C ALA A 10 2.94 -19.31 -5.40
N GLN A 11 2.41 -20.51 -5.67
CA GLN A 11 1.06 -20.91 -5.23
C GLN A 11 0.97 -20.94 -3.70
N GLY A 12 1.95 -21.54 -3.02
CA GLY A 12 1.99 -21.53 -1.56
C GLY A 12 2.20 -20.12 -0.99
N MET A 13 2.90 -19.23 -1.70
CA MET A 13 2.99 -17.82 -1.33
C MET A 13 1.61 -17.16 -1.38
N PHE A 14 0.87 -17.38 -2.46
CA PHE A 14 -0.47 -16.82 -2.64
C PHE A 14 -1.41 -17.26 -1.52
N GLU A 15 -1.40 -18.55 -1.15
CA GLU A 15 -2.21 -19.08 -0.04
C GLU A 15 -1.84 -18.44 1.30
N ALA A 16 -0.54 -18.33 1.59
CA ALA A 16 -0.05 -17.68 2.80
C ALA A 16 -0.42 -16.18 2.85
N ILE A 17 -0.39 -15.50 1.69
CA ILE A 17 -0.81 -14.10 1.56
C ILE A 17 -2.33 -13.96 1.75
N CYS A 18 -3.14 -14.84 1.17
CA CYS A 18 -4.59 -14.83 1.38
C CYS A 18 -4.94 -15.01 2.87
N ASN A 19 -4.21 -15.88 3.56
CA ASN A 19 -4.35 -16.06 5.01
C ASN A 19 -3.91 -14.81 5.78
N HIS A 20 -2.83 -14.14 5.37
CA HIS A 20 -2.42 -12.86 5.92
C HIS A 20 -3.52 -11.81 5.77
N ILE A 21 -4.04 -11.59 4.56
CA ILE A 21 -5.10 -10.60 4.30
C ILE A 21 -6.33 -10.90 5.14
N ARG A 22 -6.82 -12.15 5.13
CA ARG A 22 -7.98 -12.55 5.94
C ARG A 22 -7.77 -12.29 7.43
N TYR A 23 -6.59 -12.64 7.94
CA TYR A 23 -6.25 -12.42 9.35
C TYR A 23 -6.17 -10.93 9.66
N SER A 24 -5.43 -10.15 8.89
CA SER A 24 -5.20 -8.74 9.17
C SER A 24 -6.44 -7.89 8.97
N THR A 25 -7.27 -8.19 7.96
CA THR A 25 -8.51 -7.46 7.70
C THR A 25 -9.54 -7.66 8.81
N ASN A 26 -9.70 -8.88 9.35
CA ASN A 26 -10.53 -9.19 10.52
C ASN A 26 -11.89 -8.44 10.58
N LYS A 27 -12.60 -8.42 9.45
CA LYS A 27 -13.91 -7.74 9.31
C LYS A 27 -13.90 -6.24 9.69
N GLY A 28 -12.79 -5.55 9.47
CA GLY A 28 -12.61 -4.12 9.77
C GLY A 28 -11.82 -3.85 11.05
N ASN A 29 -11.77 -4.77 12.00
CA ASN A 29 -10.98 -4.63 13.22
C ASN A 29 -9.51 -5.04 12.96
N LEU A 30 -8.77 -4.18 12.27
CA LEU A 30 -7.48 -4.50 11.67
C LEU A 30 -6.46 -5.01 12.70
N ARG A 31 -5.68 -6.01 12.30
CA ARG A 31 -4.62 -6.62 13.12
C ARG A 31 -3.28 -6.55 12.41
N SER A 32 -2.29 -5.98 13.07
CA SER A 32 -0.93 -5.97 12.53
C SER A 32 -0.38 -7.39 12.39
N ALA A 33 0.21 -7.68 11.24
CA ALA A 33 0.81 -8.98 10.97
C ALA A 33 2.00 -8.86 10.01
N ILE A 34 2.84 -9.87 10.01
CA ILE A 34 3.90 -10.08 9.02
C ILE A 34 3.90 -11.55 8.64
N THR A 35 4.09 -11.85 7.35
CA THR A 35 4.36 -13.20 6.85
C THR A 35 5.79 -13.27 6.34
N VAL A 36 6.59 -14.20 6.84
CA VAL A 36 8.02 -14.31 6.51
C VAL A 36 8.25 -15.52 5.60
N PHE A 37 8.62 -15.28 4.34
CA PHE A 37 9.00 -16.33 3.40
C PHE A 37 10.47 -16.72 3.55
N GLN A 38 10.98 -17.58 2.65
CA GLN A 38 12.36 -18.06 2.72
C GLN A 38 13.36 -16.90 2.61
N PRO A 39 14.49 -16.96 3.35
CA PRO A 39 15.58 -16.01 3.15
C PRO A 39 16.22 -16.23 1.77
N ARG A 40 16.92 -15.20 1.29
CA ARG A 40 17.84 -15.28 0.15
C ARG A 40 18.89 -16.36 0.43
N MET A 41 19.15 -17.20 -0.57
CA MET A 41 20.14 -18.26 -0.53
C MET A 41 20.95 -18.28 -1.82
N GLU A 42 22.26 -18.46 -1.71
CA GLU A 42 23.13 -18.58 -2.88
C GLU A 42 22.72 -19.76 -3.77
N GLY A 43 22.81 -19.57 -5.09
CA GLY A 43 22.47 -20.59 -6.08
C GLY A 43 20.96 -20.84 -6.27
N ARG A 44 20.08 -20.08 -5.60
CA ARG A 44 18.61 -20.18 -5.73
C ARG A 44 18.00 -18.81 -6.06
N GLY A 45 16.88 -18.79 -6.78
CA GLY A 45 16.13 -17.56 -7.03
C GLY A 45 15.52 -17.00 -5.74
N ASP A 46 15.47 -15.67 -5.63
CA ASP A 46 14.81 -14.98 -4.53
C ASP A 46 13.28 -15.21 -4.54
N PHE A 47 12.71 -15.37 -3.35
CA PHE A 47 11.28 -15.16 -3.15
C PHE A 47 10.97 -13.67 -3.23
N ARG A 48 10.08 -13.25 -4.13
CA ARG A 48 9.70 -11.84 -4.28
C ARG A 48 8.20 -11.71 -4.44
N ILE A 49 7.65 -10.68 -3.81
CA ILE A 49 6.34 -10.12 -4.16
C ILE A 49 6.65 -8.88 -4.96
N TRP A 50 6.27 -8.86 -6.23
CA TRP A 50 6.63 -7.74 -7.09
C TRP A 50 5.77 -6.51 -6.74
N ASN A 51 4.54 -6.68 -6.28
CA ASN A 51 3.72 -5.56 -5.85
C ASN A 51 4.43 -4.70 -4.79
N SER A 52 4.14 -3.40 -4.74
CA SER A 52 4.60 -2.50 -3.67
C SER A 52 3.79 -2.68 -2.38
N GLN A 53 2.50 -2.98 -2.53
CA GLN A 53 1.56 -3.33 -1.48
C GLN A 53 0.77 -4.58 -1.87
N LEU A 54 0.23 -5.33 -0.91
CA LEU A 54 -0.61 -6.51 -1.20
C LEU A 54 -1.89 -6.12 -1.95
N ILE A 55 -2.47 -4.97 -1.60
CA ILE A 55 -3.66 -4.44 -2.23
C ILE A 55 -3.29 -3.06 -2.77
N GLY A 56 -3.63 -2.81 -4.03
CA GLY A 56 -3.39 -1.54 -4.70
C GLY A 56 -4.26 -1.44 -5.95
N TYR A 57 -4.67 -0.22 -6.29
CA TYR A 57 -5.45 0.02 -7.50
C TYR A 57 -4.56 0.18 -8.72
N ALA A 58 -5.01 -0.33 -9.86
CA ALA A 58 -4.32 -0.21 -11.14
C ALA A 58 -4.34 1.24 -11.66
N GLY A 59 -3.37 1.56 -12.52
CA GLY A 59 -3.27 2.81 -13.26
C GLY A 59 -3.14 2.56 -14.76
N TYR A 60 -4.05 3.10 -15.56
CA TYR A 60 -4.12 2.87 -17.00
C TYR A 60 -3.79 4.15 -17.76
N ARG A 61 -2.62 4.19 -18.39
CA ARG A 61 -2.24 5.27 -19.29
C ARG A 61 -3.11 5.27 -20.53
N GLN A 62 -3.74 6.40 -20.81
CA GLN A 62 -4.59 6.62 -21.96
C GLN A 62 -3.78 7.14 -23.16
N PRO A 63 -4.30 7.05 -24.40
CA PRO A 63 -3.63 7.57 -25.59
C PRO A 63 -3.32 9.07 -25.55
N ASP A 64 -4.12 9.86 -24.82
CA ASP A 64 -3.95 11.30 -24.64
C ASP A 64 -2.94 11.66 -23.53
N GLY A 65 -2.34 10.66 -22.88
CA GLY A 65 -1.38 10.83 -21.79
C GLY A 65 -2.01 10.92 -20.40
N SER A 66 -3.33 11.02 -20.29
CA SER A 66 -4.04 10.94 -19.01
C SER A 66 -3.93 9.53 -18.39
N ILE A 67 -4.22 9.40 -17.09
CA ILE A 67 -4.22 8.11 -16.40
C ILE A 67 -5.58 7.91 -15.74
N VAL A 68 -6.19 6.75 -15.99
CA VAL A 68 -7.38 6.28 -15.27
C VAL A 68 -6.93 5.37 -14.13
N GLY A 69 -7.43 5.60 -12.91
CA GLY A 69 -7.00 4.86 -11.72
C GLY A 69 -5.85 5.55 -11.01
N ASP A 70 -4.90 4.78 -10.47
CA ASP A 70 -3.81 5.29 -9.66
C ASP A 70 -2.52 5.52 -10.48
N PRO A 71 -2.08 6.78 -10.70
CA PRO A 71 -0.84 7.07 -11.42
C PRO A 71 0.41 6.41 -10.83
N LEU A 72 0.45 6.20 -9.50
CA LEU A 72 1.60 5.55 -8.84
C LEU A 72 1.85 4.15 -9.39
N ASN A 73 0.78 3.45 -9.76
CA ASN A 73 0.84 2.06 -10.17
C ASN A 73 0.82 1.88 -11.69
N ALA A 74 0.90 2.96 -12.48
CA ALA A 74 0.80 2.88 -13.94
C ALA A 74 1.87 1.96 -14.57
N GLU A 75 3.15 2.15 -14.18
CA GLU A 75 4.25 1.31 -14.67
C GLU A 75 4.04 -0.17 -14.30
N PHE A 76 3.65 -0.43 -13.05
CA PHE A 76 3.43 -1.80 -12.58
C PHE A 76 2.18 -2.45 -13.20
N THR A 77 1.16 -1.65 -13.52
CA THR A 77 -0.04 -2.10 -14.25
C THR A 77 0.34 -2.57 -15.66
N GLU A 78 1.20 -1.82 -16.37
CA GLU A 78 1.73 -2.22 -17.68
C GLU A 78 2.55 -3.53 -17.57
N VAL A 79 3.31 -3.71 -16.48
CA VAL A 79 4.01 -4.98 -16.20
C VAL A 79 3.01 -6.13 -16.01
N CYS A 80 1.94 -5.93 -15.24
CA CYS A 80 0.89 -6.94 -15.07
C CYS A 80 0.23 -7.29 -16.40
N GLN A 81 -0.06 -6.29 -17.24
CA GLN A 81 -0.62 -6.48 -18.58
C GLN A 81 0.31 -7.28 -19.49
N LYS A 82 1.61 -6.98 -19.48
CA LYS A 82 2.63 -7.74 -20.20
C LYS A 82 2.72 -9.20 -19.75
N LEU A 83 2.44 -9.47 -18.47
CA LEU A 83 2.37 -10.83 -17.92
C LEU A 83 1.05 -11.56 -18.25
N GLY A 84 0.10 -10.89 -18.90
CA GLY A 84 -1.16 -11.46 -19.37
C GLY A 84 -2.38 -11.13 -18.49
N TRP A 85 -2.24 -10.23 -17.52
CA TRP A 85 -3.39 -9.73 -16.76
C TRP A 85 -4.19 -8.70 -17.56
N SER A 86 -5.51 -8.65 -17.36
CA SER A 86 -6.37 -7.59 -17.89
C SER A 86 -7.36 -7.18 -16.81
N GLY A 87 -7.32 -5.91 -16.43
CA GLY A 87 -8.35 -5.31 -15.59
C GLY A 87 -9.57 -4.87 -16.38
N GLN A 88 -10.48 -4.16 -15.71
CA GLN A 88 -11.72 -3.62 -16.29
C GLN A 88 -11.55 -2.20 -16.84
N GLY A 89 -10.41 -1.55 -16.57
CA GLY A 89 -10.14 -0.17 -16.97
C GLY A 89 -10.81 0.87 -16.08
N THR A 90 -11.18 0.53 -14.84
CA THR A 90 -11.87 1.46 -13.92
C THR A 90 -10.90 2.23 -13.02
N ARG A 91 -11.42 3.24 -12.30
CA ARG A 91 -10.67 4.05 -11.32
C ARG A 91 -10.14 3.23 -10.13
N PHE A 92 -10.70 2.06 -9.88
CA PHE A 92 -10.46 1.28 -8.66
C PHE A 92 -10.42 -0.22 -8.95
N ASP A 93 -9.72 -0.61 -10.01
CA ASP A 93 -9.44 -2.02 -10.28
C ASP A 93 -8.34 -2.53 -9.37
N ILE A 94 -8.59 -3.61 -8.63
CA ILE A 94 -7.57 -4.25 -7.78
C ILE A 94 -6.53 -4.94 -8.67
N LEU A 95 -5.25 -4.62 -8.45
CA LEU A 95 -4.13 -5.27 -9.11
C LEU A 95 -4.03 -6.75 -8.71
N PRO A 96 -3.53 -7.62 -9.61
CA PRO A 96 -3.19 -8.98 -9.26
C PRO A 96 -1.93 -8.99 -8.41
N LEU A 97 -1.72 -10.05 -7.64
CA LEU A 97 -0.42 -10.35 -7.05
C LEU A 97 0.50 -10.96 -8.11
N VAL A 98 1.72 -10.44 -8.21
CA VAL A 98 2.79 -11.01 -9.03
C VAL A 98 3.83 -11.61 -8.08
N LEU A 99 3.84 -12.93 -8.01
CA LEU A 99 4.62 -13.69 -7.02
C LEU A 99 5.71 -14.51 -7.70
N GLN A 100 6.93 -14.38 -7.20
CA GLN A 100 8.09 -15.11 -7.66
C GLN A 100 8.54 -16.06 -6.56
N GLY A 101 8.49 -17.36 -6.85
CA GLY A 101 9.07 -18.39 -5.99
C GLY A 101 10.54 -18.64 -6.32
N SER A 102 11.10 -19.71 -5.79
CA SER A 102 12.51 -20.03 -6.03
C SER A 102 12.86 -20.49 -7.44
N ASP A 103 11.87 -20.83 -8.25
CA ASP A 103 12.03 -21.09 -9.69
C ASP A 103 12.37 -19.80 -10.46
N GLY A 104 12.25 -18.62 -9.82
CA GLY A 104 12.56 -17.33 -10.41
C GLY A 104 11.47 -16.81 -11.34
N GLU A 105 10.43 -17.60 -11.62
CA GLU A 105 9.38 -17.24 -12.58
C GLU A 105 8.21 -16.53 -11.88
N PRO A 106 7.86 -15.30 -12.29
CA PRO A 106 6.75 -14.57 -11.70
C PRO A 106 5.42 -15.08 -12.24
N LYS A 107 4.49 -15.37 -11.33
CA LYS A 107 3.14 -15.89 -11.59
C LYS A 107 2.10 -14.89 -11.08
N LEU A 108 1.03 -14.72 -11.87
CA LEU A 108 -0.09 -13.83 -11.57
C LEU A 108 -1.18 -14.55 -10.77
N PHE A 109 -1.67 -13.90 -9.72
CA PHE A 109 -2.79 -14.38 -8.92
C PHE A 109 -3.78 -13.24 -8.64
N ASN A 110 -5.04 -13.42 -9.01
CA ASN A 110 -6.08 -12.47 -8.63
C ASN A 110 -6.43 -12.70 -7.15
N ILE A 111 -6.49 -11.61 -6.39
CA ILE A 111 -6.95 -11.67 -5.00
C ILE A 111 -8.46 -11.94 -5.01
N PRO A 112 -8.97 -12.93 -4.26
CA PRO A 112 -10.40 -13.15 -4.14
C PRO A 112 -11.08 -11.90 -3.60
N SER A 113 -12.14 -11.43 -4.27
CA SER A 113 -12.80 -10.15 -3.96
C SER A 113 -13.33 -10.09 -2.52
N GLU A 114 -13.72 -11.22 -1.95
CA GLU A 114 -14.19 -11.35 -0.57
C GLU A 114 -13.11 -11.10 0.49
N LEU A 115 -11.83 -11.10 0.11
CA LEU A 115 -10.71 -10.76 0.99
C LEU A 115 -10.40 -9.26 0.98
N VAL A 116 -10.87 -8.53 -0.02
CA VAL A 116 -10.61 -7.10 -0.18
C VAL A 116 -11.76 -6.31 0.43
N LEU A 117 -11.53 -5.77 1.63
CA LEU A 117 -12.46 -4.84 2.26
C LEU A 117 -12.18 -3.43 1.73
N GLU A 118 -13.16 -2.80 1.10
CA GLU A 118 -13.10 -1.41 0.64
C GLU A 118 -14.10 -0.54 1.43
N VAL A 119 -13.72 0.70 1.66
CA VAL A 119 -14.53 1.72 2.35
C VAL A 119 -14.94 2.79 1.33
N PRO A 120 -16.24 2.97 1.05
CA PRO A 120 -16.71 4.10 0.25
C PRO A 120 -16.53 5.40 1.04
N ILE A 121 -16.03 6.45 0.39
CA ILE A 121 -15.74 7.72 1.03
C ILE A 121 -16.96 8.65 0.94
N VAL A 122 -17.48 9.04 2.10
CA VAL A 122 -18.64 9.91 2.29
C VAL A 122 -18.33 10.98 3.35
N HIS A 123 -18.95 12.15 3.22
CA HIS A 123 -18.76 13.24 4.16
C HIS A 123 -19.89 13.26 5.21
N PRO A 124 -19.62 13.66 6.47
CA PRO A 124 -20.67 13.81 7.49
C PRO A 124 -21.67 14.94 7.18
N GLU A 125 -21.24 15.96 6.44
CA GLU A 125 -22.06 17.16 6.16
C GLU A 125 -22.36 17.40 4.67
N PHE A 126 -21.56 16.83 3.77
CA PHE A 126 -21.64 17.09 2.34
C PHE A 126 -22.14 15.86 1.60
N ASP A 127 -23.46 15.74 1.44
CA ASP A 127 -24.08 14.57 0.81
C ASP A 127 -23.54 14.30 -0.61
N TRP A 128 -23.15 15.34 -1.34
CA TRP A 128 -22.58 15.24 -2.69
C TRP A 128 -21.22 14.53 -2.74
N PHE A 129 -20.55 14.25 -1.62
CA PHE A 129 -19.32 13.45 -1.61
C PHE A 129 -19.57 12.03 -2.14
N LEU A 130 -20.76 11.47 -1.90
CA LEU A 130 -21.13 10.14 -2.40
C LEU A 130 -21.06 10.09 -3.94
N ASP A 131 -21.42 11.18 -4.61
CA ASP A 131 -21.42 11.29 -6.07
C ASP A 131 -20.00 11.27 -6.68
N LEU A 132 -18.96 11.53 -5.87
CA LEU A 132 -17.57 11.43 -6.33
C LEU A 132 -17.15 9.97 -6.59
N GLY A 133 -17.88 9.01 -6.03
CA GLY A 133 -17.61 7.57 -6.18
C GLY A 133 -16.23 7.16 -5.66
N LEU A 134 -15.68 7.89 -4.69
CA LEU A 134 -14.39 7.60 -4.09
C LEU A 134 -14.51 6.40 -3.14
N LYS A 135 -13.49 5.55 -3.14
CA LYS A 135 -13.34 4.44 -2.19
C LYS A 135 -11.87 4.13 -1.98
N TRP A 136 -11.54 3.51 -0.84
CA TRP A 136 -10.19 3.04 -0.57
C TRP A 136 -10.19 1.68 0.11
N TYR A 137 -9.16 0.86 -0.10
CA TYR A 137 -9.04 -0.44 0.55
C TYR A 137 -8.64 -0.26 2.02
N ALA A 138 -9.15 -1.11 2.90
CA ALA A 138 -9.00 -0.97 4.34
C ALA A 138 -7.59 -1.32 4.85
N LEU A 139 -6.91 -2.27 4.21
CA LEU A 139 -5.68 -2.87 4.73
C LEU A 139 -4.43 -2.32 4.03
N PRO A 140 -3.62 -1.46 4.69
CA PRO A 140 -2.29 -1.13 4.21
C PRO A 140 -1.33 -2.28 4.50
N ALA A 141 -0.76 -2.86 3.46
CA ALA A 141 0.16 -3.99 3.59
C ALA A 141 1.35 -3.85 2.64
N VAL A 142 2.51 -3.45 3.17
CA VAL A 142 3.74 -3.21 2.42
C VAL A 142 4.39 -4.53 2.03
N THR A 143 4.84 -4.63 0.78
CA THR A 143 5.51 -5.82 0.22
C THR A 143 6.83 -5.53 -0.47
N SER A 144 7.14 -4.26 -0.74
CA SER A 144 8.35 -3.83 -1.46
C SER A 144 9.64 -3.86 -0.64
N MET A 145 9.59 -4.12 0.67
CA MET A 145 10.76 -4.10 1.55
C MET A 145 11.37 -5.50 1.73
N LYS A 146 12.66 -5.55 2.06
CA LYS A 146 13.35 -6.73 2.59
C LYS A 146 13.53 -6.58 4.10
N PHE A 147 13.66 -7.69 4.83
CA PHE A 147 13.96 -7.70 6.25
C PHE A 147 15.35 -8.31 6.48
N ASP A 148 16.27 -7.52 7.05
CA ASP A 148 17.62 -7.95 7.43
C ASP A 148 17.62 -8.32 8.91
N CYS A 149 17.96 -9.57 9.21
CA CYS A 149 18.02 -10.09 10.56
C CYS A 149 19.14 -11.11 10.72
N GLY A 150 20.16 -10.76 11.52
CA GLY A 150 21.24 -11.69 11.89
C GLY A 150 22.10 -12.15 10.71
N GLY A 151 22.26 -11.31 9.69
CA GLY A 151 23.00 -11.63 8.46
C GLY A 151 22.19 -12.37 7.40
N LEU A 152 20.91 -12.70 7.69
CA LEU A 152 19.97 -13.23 6.71
C LEU A 152 19.15 -12.10 6.10
N GLU A 153 18.93 -12.16 4.79
CA GLU A 153 18.03 -11.25 4.08
C GLU A 153 16.75 -11.97 3.68
N TYR A 154 15.60 -11.49 4.14
CA TYR A 154 14.29 -11.98 3.73
C TYR A 154 13.69 -11.01 2.70
N THR A 155 13.67 -11.40 1.43
CA THR A 155 13.30 -10.53 0.30
C THR A 155 11.80 -10.53 -0.04
N ALA A 156 11.02 -11.39 0.63
CA ALA A 156 9.56 -11.37 0.62
C ALA A 156 9.03 -11.47 2.06
N VAL A 157 8.61 -10.34 2.59
CA VAL A 157 8.15 -10.18 3.99
C VAL A 157 6.96 -9.24 4.09
N PRO A 158 5.81 -9.56 3.47
CA PRO A 158 4.65 -8.67 3.53
C PRO A 158 4.24 -8.43 4.97
N PHE A 159 4.07 -7.15 5.34
CA PHE A 159 3.60 -6.75 6.66
C PHE A 159 2.50 -5.70 6.55
N SER A 160 1.59 -5.72 7.51
CA SER A 160 0.43 -4.84 7.57
C SER A 160 0.22 -4.27 8.96
N GLY A 161 -0.43 -3.11 8.99
CA GLY A 161 -0.95 -2.45 10.18
C GLY A 161 -2.35 -1.89 9.87
N TRP A 162 -2.56 -0.63 10.20
CA TRP A 162 -3.75 0.13 9.82
C TRP A 162 -3.35 1.53 9.39
N TYR A 163 -4.22 2.18 8.64
CA TYR A 163 -3.96 3.50 8.08
C TYR A 163 -3.96 4.59 9.15
N MET A 164 -3.08 5.58 8.96
CA MET A 164 -3.28 6.94 9.41
C MET A 164 -4.08 7.71 8.35
N VAL A 165 -5.06 8.52 8.75
CA VAL A 165 -6.02 9.21 7.85
C VAL A 165 -5.34 9.93 6.69
N THR A 166 -4.24 10.62 6.95
CA THR A 166 -3.53 11.47 5.97
C THR A 166 -2.80 10.69 4.89
N GLU A 167 -2.58 9.38 5.07
CA GLU A 167 -2.10 8.52 3.99
C GLU A 167 -3.12 8.48 2.85
N ILE A 168 -4.39 8.30 3.18
CA ILE A 168 -5.46 8.23 2.18
C ILE A 168 -5.90 9.63 1.76
N GLY A 169 -6.29 10.48 2.72
CA GLY A 169 -6.89 11.78 2.44
C GLY A 169 -5.92 12.75 1.78
N SER A 170 -4.74 12.94 2.38
CA SER A 170 -3.76 13.90 1.88
C SER A 170 -2.91 13.34 0.74
N ARG A 171 -2.42 12.09 0.85
CA ARG A 171 -1.50 11.52 -0.17
C ARG A 171 -2.25 10.84 -1.31
N ASP A 172 -3.00 9.78 -1.03
CA ASP A 172 -3.59 8.96 -2.08
C ASP A 172 -4.65 9.71 -2.90
N LEU A 173 -5.60 10.36 -2.22
CA LEU A 173 -6.70 11.07 -2.85
C LEU A 173 -6.35 12.54 -3.16
N GLY A 174 -5.51 13.16 -2.33
CA GLY A 174 -5.19 14.58 -2.38
C GLY A 174 -4.01 14.96 -3.28
N ASP A 175 -2.97 14.13 -3.41
CA ASP A 175 -1.76 14.54 -4.14
C ASP A 175 -2.04 14.76 -5.63
N PRO A 176 -1.43 15.80 -6.25
CA PRO A 176 -1.65 16.12 -7.66
C PRO A 176 -1.08 15.07 -8.63
N HIS A 177 -0.15 14.24 -8.17
CA HIS A 177 0.45 13.14 -8.92
C HIS A 177 -0.20 11.78 -8.57
N ARG A 178 -1.32 11.80 -7.85
CA ARG A 178 -2.14 10.63 -7.49
C ARG A 178 -3.56 10.85 -8.01
N TYR A 179 -4.60 10.65 -7.20
CA TYR A 179 -5.99 10.84 -7.66
C TYR A 179 -6.38 12.32 -7.80
N ASN A 180 -5.62 13.28 -7.25
CA ASN A 180 -5.78 14.72 -7.47
C ASN A 180 -7.22 15.25 -7.28
N GLN A 181 -7.85 14.94 -6.15
CA GLN A 181 -9.26 15.26 -5.91
C GLN A 181 -9.52 16.66 -5.32
N LEU A 182 -8.48 17.40 -4.90
CA LEU A 182 -8.67 18.63 -4.14
C LEU A 182 -9.43 19.72 -4.91
N GLU A 183 -9.16 19.92 -6.20
CA GLU A 183 -9.84 20.96 -6.99
C GLU A 183 -11.32 20.64 -7.22
N VAL A 184 -11.63 19.36 -7.44
CA VAL A 184 -13.02 18.87 -7.59
C VAL A 184 -13.80 19.13 -6.31
N ILE A 185 -13.22 18.80 -5.17
CA ILE A 185 -13.82 19.01 -3.84
C ILE A 185 -13.99 20.51 -3.57
N ALA A 186 -12.96 21.32 -3.79
CA ALA A 186 -13.02 22.77 -3.59
C ALA A 186 -14.10 23.45 -4.44
N THR A 187 -14.25 23.03 -5.69
CA THR A 187 -15.29 23.53 -6.60
C THR A 187 -16.68 23.18 -6.09
N ARG A 188 -16.89 21.94 -5.62
CA ARG A 188 -18.17 21.49 -5.03
C ARG A 188 -18.49 22.20 -3.71
N MET A 189 -17.47 22.63 -2.96
CA MET A 189 -17.62 23.48 -1.77
C MET A 189 -17.89 24.96 -2.10
N GLY A 190 -17.83 25.36 -3.38
CA GLY A 190 -17.99 26.77 -3.78
C GLY A 190 -16.80 27.67 -3.42
N LEU A 191 -15.60 27.09 -3.28
CA LEU A 191 -14.37 27.84 -3.00
C LEU A 191 -13.80 28.47 -4.28
N ASP A 192 -13.14 29.63 -4.13
CA ASP A 192 -12.39 30.24 -5.22
C ASP A 192 -11.07 29.49 -5.46
N THR A 193 -11.03 28.68 -6.52
CA THR A 193 -9.85 27.90 -6.93
C THR A 193 -8.87 28.68 -7.81
N CYS A 194 -9.17 29.93 -8.18
CA CYS A 194 -8.36 30.72 -9.10
C CYS A 194 -7.08 31.29 -8.45
N THR A 195 -7.03 31.36 -7.11
CA THR A 195 -5.91 31.97 -6.39
C THR A 195 -5.53 31.17 -5.14
N ASN A 196 -4.23 31.03 -4.86
CA ASN A 196 -3.77 30.36 -3.64
C ASN A 196 -4.08 31.18 -2.37
N ILE A 197 -4.33 32.49 -2.48
CA ILE A 197 -4.64 33.36 -1.33
C ILE A 197 -5.96 32.96 -0.65
N SER A 198 -6.89 32.33 -1.37
CA SER A 198 -8.16 31.85 -0.80
C SER A 198 -7.99 30.66 0.16
N LEU A 199 -6.80 30.04 0.15
CA LEU A 199 -6.46 28.81 0.88
C LEU A 199 -7.40 27.65 0.54
N TRP A 200 -7.87 27.58 -0.72
CA TRP A 200 -8.84 26.57 -1.12
C TRP A 200 -8.29 25.15 -0.99
N LYS A 201 -6.99 24.94 -1.22
CA LYS A 201 -6.33 23.63 -1.09
C LYS A 201 -6.34 23.15 0.35
N ASP A 202 -6.02 24.04 1.27
CA ASP A 202 -6.01 23.76 2.71
C ASP A 202 -7.40 23.36 3.19
N LYS A 203 -8.42 24.14 2.82
CA LYS A 203 -9.83 23.86 3.16
C LYS A 203 -10.29 22.51 2.58
N ALA A 204 -10.09 22.28 1.28
CA ALA A 204 -10.49 21.04 0.63
C ALA A 204 -9.75 19.81 1.19
N SER A 205 -8.47 19.96 1.54
CA SER A 205 -7.66 18.90 2.16
C SER A 205 -8.21 18.49 3.53
N VAL A 206 -8.61 19.46 4.35
CA VAL A 206 -9.22 19.19 5.66
C VAL A 206 -10.53 18.40 5.50
N GLU A 207 -11.43 18.84 4.62
CA GLU A 207 -12.72 18.14 4.39
C GLU A 207 -12.51 16.74 3.79
N LEU A 208 -11.52 16.55 2.92
CA LEU A 208 -11.19 15.24 2.39
C LEU A 208 -10.69 14.28 3.50
N ASN A 209 -9.82 14.76 4.38
CA ASN A 209 -9.36 13.97 5.53
C ASN A 209 -10.52 13.66 6.50
N LEU A 210 -11.42 14.61 6.72
CA LEU A 210 -12.63 14.41 7.53
C LEU A 210 -13.55 13.34 6.93
N ALA A 211 -13.81 13.40 5.62
CA ALA A 211 -14.56 12.36 4.90
C ALA A 211 -13.93 10.97 5.08
N VAL A 212 -12.61 10.85 4.92
CA VAL A 212 -11.91 9.57 5.10
C VAL A 212 -12.10 9.02 6.51
N LEU A 213 -11.80 9.83 7.53
CA LEU A 213 -11.93 9.42 8.94
C LEU A 213 -13.36 8.99 9.26
N HIS A 214 -14.35 9.82 8.90
CA HIS A 214 -15.76 9.55 9.12
C HIS A 214 -16.20 8.26 8.43
N SER A 215 -15.77 8.02 7.20
CA SER A 215 -16.15 6.84 6.42
C SER A 215 -15.63 5.55 7.05
N TYR A 216 -14.36 5.52 7.46
CA TYR A 216 -13.77 4.35 8.11
C TYR A 216 -14.44 4.06 9.44
N GLN A 217 -14.68 5.09 10.27
CA GLN A 217 -15.41 4.94 11.54
C GLN A 217 -16.83 4.44 11.34
N ARG A 218 -17.57 5.00 10.38
CA ARG A 218 -18.94 4.59 10.04
C ARG A 218 -19.00 3.13 9.57
N CYS A 219 -17.99 2.65 8.86
CA CYS A 219 -17.89 1.26 8.40
C CYS A 219 -17.31 0.30 9.45
N GLY A 220 -16.96 0.78 10.65
CA GLY A 220 -16.35 -0.04 11.70
C GLY A 220 -14.95 -0.55 11.34
N VAL A 221 -14.21 0.22 10.53
CA VAL A 221 -12.85 -0.09 10.09
C VAL A 221 -11.83 0.71 10.90
N THR A 222 -10.81 0.03 11.43
CA THR A 222 -9.73 0.66 12.20
C THR A 222 -8.98 1.70 11.36
N ILE A 223 -8.89 2.92 11.90
CA ILE A 223 -8.10 4.03 11.35
C ILE A 223 -7.68 4.93 12.52
N VAL A 224 -6.60 5.70 12.36
CA VAL A 224 -6.14 6.68 13.36
C VAL A 224 -5.91 8.05 12.72
N ASP A 225 -6.33 9.12 13.38
CA ASP A 225 -6.01 10.47 12.94
C ASP A 225 -4.55 10.83 13.27
N HIS A 226 -4.01 11.82 12.57
CA HIS A 226 -2.60 12.17 12.66
C HIS A 226 -2.21 12.87 13.96
N HIS A 227 -3.14 13.52 14.67
CA HIS A 227 -2.87 14.09 15.99
C HIS A 227 -2.71 12.98 17.03
N THR A 228 -3.68 12.06 17.11
CA THR A 228 -3.61 10.90 18.00
C THR A 228 -2.40 10.03 17.72
N ALA A 229 -2.09 9.77 16.44
CA ALA A 229 -0.94 8.96 16.04
C ALA A 229 0.39 9.59 16.51
N THR A 230 0.56 10.91 16.33
CA THR A 230 1.79 11.60 16.71
C THR A 230 1.94 11.76 18.22
N GLU A 231 0.86 11.99 18.97
CA GLU A 231 0.88 11.94 20.44
C GLU A 231 1.28 10.55 20.96
N SER A 232 0.73 9.48 20.36
CA SER A 232 1.11 8.12 20.69
C SER A 232 2.59 7.85 20.39
N PHE A 233 3.10 8.36 19.27
CA PHE A 233 4.50 8.23 18.90
C PHE A 233 5.43 8.93 19.91
N MET A 234 5.08 10.10 20.42
CA MET A 234 5.89 10.79 21.44
C MET A 234 6.01 9.96 22.73
N LYS A 235 4.93 9.33 23.17
CA LYS A 235 4.98 8.38 24.31
C LYS A 235 5.87 7.18 24.03
N HIS A 236 5.90 6.67 22.79
CA HIS A 236 6.82 5.62 22.38
C HIS A 236 8.27 6.11 22.43
N HIS A 237 8.56 7.28 21.85
CA HIS A 237 9.88 7.88 21.83
C HIS A 237 10.47 8.11 23.24
N GLU A 238 9.66 8.63 24.17
CA GLU A 238 10.04 8.81 25.58
C GLU A 238 10.38 7.48 26.25
N ASN A 239 9.56 6.44 26.02
CA ASN A 239 9.79 5.12 26.58
C ASN A 239 11.07 4.46 26.03
N GLU A 240 11.31 4.52 24.72
CA GLU A 240 12.50 3.95 24.11
C GLU A 240 13.77 4.68 24.58
N THR A 241 13.71 6.02 24.69
CA THR A 241 14.80 6.82 25.23
C THR A 241 15.11 6.41 26.68
N ARG A 242 14.08 6.23 27.51
CA ARG A 242 14.25 5.79 28.90
C ARG A 242 14.80 4.36 29.03
N ILE A 243 14.33 3.43 28.20
CA ILE A 243 14.65 2.00 28.34
C ILE A 243 16.01 1.66 27.72
N ARG A 244 16.36 2.30 26.60
CA ARG A 244 17.57 1.93 25.82
C ARG A 244 18.42 3.11 25.35
N GLY A 245 18.13 4.34 25.79
CA GLY A 245 18.96 5.51 25.54
C GLY A 245 18.79 6.16 24.16
N GLY A 246 17.81 5.74 23.36
CA GLY A 246 17.53 6.37 22.07
C GLY A 246 16.43 5.71 21.25
N CYS A 247 15.87 6.49 20.32
CA CYS A 247 14.86 6.05 19.36
C CYS A 247 15.21 6.63 17.98
N PRO A 248 15.59 5.81 16.97
CA PRO A 248 15.80 6.32 15.64
C PRO A 248 14.48 6.88 15.08
N GLY A 249 14.53 8.10 14.55
CA GLY A 249 13.36 8.77 13.99
C GLY A 249 13.73 9.58 12.76
N ASP A 250 13.04 9.33 11.64
CA ASP A 250 13.16 10.15 10.44
C ASP A 250 12.11 11.25 10.46
N TRP A 251 12.52 12.45 10.86
CA TRP A 251 11.63 13.63 11.00
C TRP A 251 10.84 13.92 9.72
N VAL A 252 11.43 13.68 8.53
CA VAL A 252 10.78 13.93 7.23
C VAL A 252 9.57 13.03 7.01
N TRP A 253 9.61 11.79 7.53
CA TRP A 253 8.51 10.82 7.42
C TRP A 253 7.56 10.83 8.61
N LEU A 254 8.04 11.19 9.80
CA LEU A 254 7.23 11.21 11.02
C LEU A 254 6.23 12.36 11.06
N ILE A 255 6.51 13.47 10.36
CA ILE A 255 5.60 14.60 10.29
C ILE A 255 4.45 14.31 9.34
N PRO A 256 3.20 14.44 9.81
CA PRO A 256 2.05 14.30 8.92
C PRO A 256 2.08 15.31 7.77
N PRO A 257 1.66 14.93 6.55
CA PRO A 257 1.67 15.80 5.37
C PRO A 257 0.63 16.94 5.42
N THR A 258 -0.13 17.03 6.52
CA THR A 258 -1.11 18.08 6.76
C THR A 258 -1.02 18.46 8.23
N SER A 259 -1.17 19.74 8.56
CA SER A 259 -1.15 20.23 9.94
C SER A 259 0.15 19.93 10.71
N GLY A 260 1.31 19.91 10.02
CA GLY A 260 2.58 19.46 10.58
C GLY A 260 2.94 20.10 11.93
N SER A 261 3.01 21.43 12.01
CA SER A 261 3.37 22.15 13.25
C SER A 261 2.31 22.10 14.35
N LEU A 262 1.10 21.60 14.05
CA LEU A 262 0.05 21.34 15.03
C LEU A 262 0.23 19.97 15.70
N CYS A 263 1.21 19.17 15.27
CA CYS A 263 1.54 17.88 15.87
C CYS A 263 2.80 18.00 16.75
N PRO A 264 2.88 17.28 17.88
CA PRO A 264 4.01 17.39 18.81
C PRO A 264 5.34 16.94 18.18
N VAL A 265 5.31 15.99 17.24
CA VAL A 265 6.50 15.49 16.53
C VAL A 265 7.23 16.55 15.73
N PHE A 266 6.56 17.64 15.33
CA PHE A 266 7.22 18.74 14.61
C PHE A 266 8.27 19.44 15.46
N HIS A 267 8.00 19.58 16.76
CA HIS A 267 8.83 20.33 17.71
C HIS A 267 9.90 19.47 18.38
N GLN A 268 9.96 18.17 18.05
CA GLN A 268 10.94 17.23 18.58
C GLN A 268 12.09 17.02 17.59
N GLU A 269 13.32 17.20 18.05
CA GLU A 269 14.51 16.82 17.29
C GLU A 269 14.70 15.29 17.35
N PHE A 270 14.92 14.66 16.19
CA PHE A 270 15.21 13.23 16.10
C PHE A 270 16.58 12.99 15.49
N LEU A 271 17.27 11.96 15.97
CA LEU A 271 18.43 11.39 15.30
C LEU A 271 17.95 10.24 14.41
N ASN A 272 18.26 10.33 13.11
CA ASN A 272 18.01 9.24 12.18
C ASN A 272 19.27 8.38 12.05
N TYR A 273 19.19 7.13 12.48
CA TYR A 273 20.29 6.17 12.41
C TYR A 273 19.74 4.75 12.25
N THR A 274 20.57 3.89 11.68
CA THR A 274 20.17 2.52 11.33
C THR A 274 20.62 1.54 12.42
N LEU A 275 19.70 0.69 12.85
CA LEU A 275 19.97 -0.47 13.71
C LEU A 275 19.61 -1.75 12.94
N LYS A 276 20.09 -2.90 13.41
CA LYS A 276 19.61 -4.21 12.94
C LYS A 276 18.98 -4.98 14.11
N PRO A 277 17.93 -5.79 13.90
CA PRO A 277 17.23 -6.06 12.63
C PRO A 277 16.51 -4.83 12.04
N MET A 278 16.33 -4.80 10.71
CA MET A 278 15.64 -3.69 10.02
C MET A 278 14.86 -4.11 8.79
N TYR A 279 13.88 -3.29 8.41
CA TYR A 279 13.37 -3.28 7.04
C TYR A 279 14.20 -2.33 6.19
N ASP A 280 14.53 -2.78 4.99
CA ASP A 280 15.28 -2.00 4.01
C ASP A 280 14.57 -2.03 2.66
N TYR A 281 14.80 -1.01 1.85
CA TYR A 281 14.30 -0.99 0.49
C TYR A 281 15.05 -2.00 -0.38
N GLN A 282 14.40 -2.40 -1.47
CA GLN A 282 15.00 -3.24 -2.51
C GLN A 282 14.46 -2.81 -3.87
N GLU A 283 15.29 -2.97 -4.90
CA GLU A 283 14.90 -2.62 -6.27
C GLU A 283 13.65 -3.40 -6.71
N PRO A 284 12.69 -2.75 -7.39
CA PRO A 284 11.52 -3.41 -7.97
C PRO A 284 11.93 -4.63 -8.80
N ALA A 285 11.37 -5.80 -8.48
CA ALA A 285 11.83 -7.07 -9.04
C ALA A 285 11.77 -7.11 -10.59
N TRP A 286 10.75 -6.47 -11.18
CA TRP A 286 10.59 -6.43 -12.65
C TRP A 286 11.67 -5.62 -13.38
N LYS A 287 12.35 -4.69 -12.69
CA LYS A 287 13.45 -3.90 -13.24
C LYS A 287 14.74 -4.73 -13.36
N THR A 288 14.92 -5.69 -12.46
CA THR A 288 16.09 -6.59 -12.43
C THR A 288 15.82 -7.97 -13.05
N TYR A 289 14.56 -8.27 -13.41
CA TYR A 289 14.16 -9.56 -13.98
C TYR A 289 14.66 -9.72 -15.43
N ASP A 290 15.20 -10.90 -15.75
CA ASP A 290 15.68 -11.22 -17.10
C ASP A 290 14.51 -11.61 -18.03
N TRP A 291 13.90 -10.60 -18.63
CA TRP A 291 12.79 -10.77 -19.57
C TRP A 291 13.14 -11.58 -20.83
N LYS A 292 14.42 -11.70 -21.20
CA LYS A 292 14.85 -12.45 -22.40
C LYS A 292 14.79 -13.96 -22.17
N LYS A 293 15.08 -14.43 -20.95
CA LYS A 293 14.93 -15.85 -20.60
C LYS A 293 13.48 -16.31 -20.70
N ARG A 294 12.53 -15.46 -20.30
CA ARG A 294 11.10 -15.78 -20.36
C ARG A 294 10.56 -15.93 -21.79
N SER A 295 10.96 -15.07 -22.73
CA SER A 295 10.49 -15.15 -24.13
C SER A 295 10.91 -16.45 -24.80
N LEU A 296 12.06 -17.02 -24.43
CA LEU A 296 12.53 -18.31 -24.91
C LEU A 296 11.70 -19.48 -24.37
N HIS A 297 11.18 -19.40 -23.14
CA HIS A 297 10.36 -20.46 -22.55
C HIS A 297 8.89 -20.43 -23.01
N HIS A 298 8.32 -19.27 -23.32
CA HIS A 298 6.92 -19.17 -23.79
C HIS A 298 6.70 -19.53 -25.27
N ASN A 299 7.75 -19.72 -26.06
CA ASN A 299 7.64 -20.34 -27.39
C ASN A 299 7.31 -21.85 -27.32
N GLY A 300 7.22 -22.43 -26.13
CA GLY A 300 6.70 -23.78 -25.88
C GLY A 300 5.54 -23.76 -24.88
N VAL A 301 4.31 -23.80 -25.37
CA VAL A 301 3.07 -24.17 -24.63
C VAL A 301 2.63 -23.20 -23.50
N SER A 302 1.62 -22.38 -23.79
CA SER A 302 0.82 -21.68 -22.78
C SER A 302 -0.32 -22.59 -22.29
N ARG A 303 -0.25 -23.07 -21.04
CA ARG A 303 -1.40 -23.67 -20.34
C ARG A 303 -2.02 -22.62 -19.42
N LYS A 304 -3.23 -22.19 -19.74
CA LYS A 304 -4.09 -21.42 -18.83
C LYS A 304 -4.59 -22.38 -17.75
N PHE A 305 -4.27 -22.13 -16.49
CA PHE A 305 -4.90 -22.86 -15.38
C PHE A 305 -6.28 -22.22 -15.10
N HIS A 306 -7.32 -23.05 -15.12
CA HIS A 306 -8.67 -22.67 -14.72
C HIS A 306 -8.97 -23.24 -13.33
N PHE A 307 -9.64 -22.44 -12.50
CA PHE A 307 -9.96 -22.70 -11.10
C PHE A 307 -11.09 -23.76 -10.92
N LYS A 308 -11.06 -24.87 -11.67
CA LYS A 308 -12.11 -25.90 -11.63
C LYS A 308 -11.62 -27.32 -11.30
N GLU A 309 -10.45 -27.46 -10.68
CA GLU A 309 -9.94 -28.75 -10.19
C GLU A 309 -9.78 -28.76 -8.67
N ILE A 310 -10.85 -28.38 -7.96
CA ILE A 310 -11.02 -28.66 -6.53
C ILE A 310 -12.43 -29.22 -6.32
N ALA A 311 -12.53 -30.55 -6.46
CA ALA A 311 -13.51 -31.42 -5.82
C ALA A 311 -12.77 -32.71 -5.43
#